data_AF-A0A842NHS3-F1
#
_entry.id   AF-A0A842NHS3-F1
#
_cell.length_a   1.000
_cell.length_b   1.000
_cell.length_c   1.000
_cell.angle_alpha   90.00
_cell.angle_beta   90.00
_cell.angle_gamma   90.00
#
_symmetry.space_group_name_H-M   'P 1'
#
loop_
_entity.id
_entity.type
_entity.pdbx_description
1 polymer ?
#
loop_
_entity_poly.entity_id
_entity_poly.type
_entity_poly.pdbx_seq_one_letter_code
_entity_poly.pdbx_strand_id
1 'polypeptide(L)'
;MILEISILIIVIVIIYLIFKLIKKAMFIALNSIVGLLALFGFNAVFHTDIVINVWSVLITGIGGAIGFFIVIILHFLQIAF
;
A
#
# COMPACT_ATOMS: atom_id res chain seq x y z
N MET A 1 -23.16 2.10 37.22
CA MET A 1 -22.20 0.98 37.09
C MET A 1 -22.28 0.22 35.75
N ILE A 2 -23.32 -0.57 35.45
CA ILE A 2 -23.35 -1.41 34.23
C ILE A 2 -23.34 -0.57 32.93
N LEU A 3 -24.04 0.57 32.93
CA LEU A 3 -24.11 1.46 31.77
C LEU A 3 -22.76 2.17 31.50
N GLU A 4 -22.08 2.61 32.56
CA GLU A 4 -20.74 3.22 32.47
C GLU A 4 -19.70 2.22 31.94
N ILE A 5 -19.73 0.98 32.42
CA ILE A 5 -18.85 -0.09 31.95
C ILE A 5 -19.12 -0.42 30.48
N SER A 6 -20.40 -0.45 30.07
CA SER A 6 -20.79 -0.71 28.67
C SER A 6 -20.30 0.40 27.74
N ILE A 7 -20.42 1.66 28.14
CA ILE A 7 -19.91 2.81 27.38
C ILE A 7 -18.39 2.72 27.25
N LEU A 8 -17.67 2.39 28.34
CA LEU A 8 -16.22 2.24 28.32
C LEU A 8 -15.77 1.18 27.30
N ILE A 9 -16.45 0.03 27.26
CA ILE A 9 -16.15 -1.04 26.30
C ILE A 9 -16.34 -0.56 24.86
N ILE A 10 -17.44 0.15 24.58
CA ILE A 10 -17.71 0.70 23.24
C ILE A 10 -16.61 1.68 22.81
N VAL A 11 -16.20 2.57 23.71
CA VAL A 11 -15.11 3.54 23.44
C VAL A 11 -13.80 2.82 23.12
N ILE A 12 -13.44 1.79 23.88
CA ILE A 12 -12.23 0.99 23.62
C ILE A 12 -12.29 0.33 22.23
N VAL A 13 -13.44 -0.24 21.86
CA VAL A 13 -13.63 -0.88 20.55
C VAL A 13 -13.49 0.15 19.42
N ILE A 14 -14.10 1.32 19.57
CA ILE A 14 -14.00 2.40 18.57
C ILE A 14 -12.55 2.85 18.39
N ILE A 15 -11.83 3.12 19.50
CA ILE A 15 -10.42 3.51 19.46
C ILE A 15 -9.58 2.44 18.77
N TYR A 16 -9.81 1.17 19.11
CA TYR A 16 -9.10 0.05 18.49
C TYR A 16 -9.33 -0.03 16.98
N LEU A 17 -10.57 0.15 16.52
CA LEU A 17 -10.91 0.16 15.09
C LEU A 17 -10.25 1.32 14.35
N ILE A 18 -10.31 2.53 14.91
CA ILE A 18 -9.64 3.72 14.34
C ILE A 18 -8.14 3.46 14.21
N PHE A 19 -7.51 2.96 15.27
CA PHE A 19 -6.07 2.71 15.28
C PHE A 19 -5.66 1.65 14.24
N LYS A 20 -6.49 0.61 14.05
CA LYS A 20 -6.29 -0.42 13.02
C LYS A 20 -6.35 0.18 11.61
N LEU A 21 -7.30 1.08 11.35
CA LEU A 21 -7.43 1.74 10.05
C LEU A 21 -6.23 2.66 9.76
N ILE A 22 -5.81 3.46 10.74
CA ILE A 22 -4.64 4.35 10.61
C ILE A 22 -3.37 3.54 10.33
N LYS A 23 -3.14 2.45 11.06
CA LYS A 23 -1.99 1.56 10.82
C LYS A 23 -1.98 1.00 9.40
N LYS A 24 -3.15 0.59 8.89
CA LYS A 24 -3.28 0.08 7.53
C LYS A 24 -2.97 1.17 6.48
N ALA A 25 -3.45 2.39 6.70
CA ALA A 25 -3.17 3.53 5.82
C ALA A 25 -1.67 3.85 5.79
N MET A 26 -1.01 3.87 6.95
CA MET A 26 0.45 4.08 7.02
C MET A 26 1.23 2.96 6.31
N PHE A 27 0.78 1.72 6.42
CA PHE A 27 1.41 0.59 5.73
C PHE A 27 1.32 0.73 4.20
N ILE A 28 0.15 1.11 3.69
CA ILE A 28 -0.05 1.38 2.25
C ILE A 28 0.84 2.54 1.79
N ALA A 29 0.92 3.62 2.58
CA ALA A 29 1.76 4.77 2.24
C ALA A 29 3.25 4.38 2.17
N LEU A 30 3.76 3.64 3.17
CA LEU A 30 5.15 3.15 3.16
C LEU A 30 5.42 2.21 1.98
N ASN A 31 4.52 1.27 1.71
CA ASN A 31 4.66 0.37 0.56
C ASN A 31 4.62 1.12 -0.77
N SER A 32 3.83 2.19 -0.86
CA SER A 32 3.76 3.02 -2.07
C SER A 32 5.08 3.76 -2.30
N ILE A 33 5.68 4.30 -1.24
CA ILE A 33 6.98 4.98 -1.30
C ILE A 33 8.09 3.99 -1.66
N VAL A 34 8.13 2.84 -0.97
CA VAL A 34 9.12 1.78 -1.24
C VAL A 34 8.95 1.23 -2.65
N GLY A 35 7.71 1.00 -3.09
CA GLY A 35 7.38 0.54 -4.44
C GLY A 35 7.78 1.54 -5.52
N LEU A 36 7.54 2.83 -5.29
CA LEU A 36 8.00 3.91 -6.16
C LEU A 36 9.52 3.91 -6.30
N LEU A 37 10.24 3.87 -5.18
CA LEU A 37 11.70 3.83 -5.18
C LEU A 37 12.24 2.56 -5.86
N ALA A 38 11.58 1.43 -5.65
CA ALA A 38 11.94 0.17 -6.30
C ALA A 38 11.72 0.22 -7.81
N LEU A 39 10.59 0.77 -8.30
CA LEU A 39 10.32 0.92 -9.73
C LEU A 39 11.31 1.89 -10.39
N PHE A 40 11.58 3.04 -9.74
CA PHE A 40 12.60 3.97 -10.22
C PHE A 40 13.99 3.32 -10.28
N GLY A 41 14.39 2.61 -9.23
CA GLY A 41 15.66 1.90 -9.19
C GLY A 41 15.73 0.80 -10.25
N PHE A 42 14.64 0.09 -10.49
CA PHE A 42 14.56 -0.94 -11.52
C PHE A 42 14.72 -0.36 -12.93
N ASN A 43 14.02 0.74 -13.24
CA ASN A 43 14.18 1.45 -14.51
C ASN A 43 15.62 1.90 -14.72
N ALA A 44 16.26 2.46 -13.68
CA ALA A 44 17.64 2.95 -13.76
C ALA A 44 18.67 1.83 -13.96
N VAL A 45 18.49 0.67 -13.30
CA VAL A 45 19.45 -0.45 -13.38
C VAL A 45 19.27 -1.25 -14.68
N PHE A 46 18.02 -1.55 -15.04
CA PHE A 46 17.71 -2.41 -16.19
C PHE A 46 17.46 -1.64 -17.49
N HIS A 47 17.55 -0.30 -17.47
CA HIS A 47 17.23 0.58 -18.61
C HIS A 47 15.86 0.25 -19.20
N THR A 48 14.88 0.07 -18.32
CA THR A 48 13.49 -0.22 -18.69
C THR A 48 12.65 1.05 -18.60
N ASP A 49 11.67 1.17 -19.49
CA ASP A 49 10.77 2.33 -19.58
C ASP A 49 9.42 2.01 -18.91
N ILE A 50 9.44 1.45 -17.69
CA ILE A 50 8.20 1.19 -16.96
C ILE A 50 7.57 2.54 -16.60
N VAL A 51 6.34 2.79 -17.05
CA VAL A 51 5.68 4.06 -16.74
C VAL A 51 5.21 4.08 -15.29
N ILE A 52 5.73 5.04 -14.55
CA ILE A 52 5.35 5.27 -13.16
C ILE A 52 4.13 6.19 -13.15
N ASN A 53 2.96 5.61 -12.91
CA ASN A 53 1.68 6.33 -12.85
C ASN A 53 0.93 5.99 -11.55
N VAL A 54 -0.24 6.61 -11.36
CA VAL A 54 -1.05 6.38 -10.15
C VAL A 54 -1.40 4.90 -9.97
N TRP A 55 -1.61 4.14 -11.05
CA TRP A 55 -1.92 2.71 -10.98
C TRP A 55 -0.75 1.87 -10.49
N SER A 56 0.47 2.12 -10.99
CA SER A 56 1.65 1.38 -10.52
C SER A 56 1.96 1.67 -9.05
N VAL A 57 1.72 2.90 -8.59
CA VAL A 57 1.80 3.27 -7.16
C VAL A 57 0.74 2.56 -6.32
N LEU A 58 -0.51 2.47 -6.80
CA LEU A 58 -1.57 1.77 -6.07
C LEU A 58 -1.31 0.26 -5.99
N ILE A 59 -0.86 -0.36 -7.09
CA ILE A 59 -0.58 -1.80 -7.14
C ILE A 59 0.57 -2.13 -6.18
N THR A 60 1.65 -1.34 -6.20
CA THR A 60 2.79 -1.52 -5.27
C THR A 60 2.45 -1.14 -3.83
N GLY A 61 1.62 -0.13 -3.61
CA GLY A 61 1.16 0.28 -2.28
C GLY A 61 0.28 -0.77 -1.59
N ILE A 62 -0.65 -1.38 -2.33
CA ILE A 62 -1.55 -2.41 -1.79
C ILE A 62 -0.85 -3.78 -1.75
N GLY A 63 -0.11 -4.13 -2.80
CA GLY A 63 0.53 -5.44 -2.96
C GLY A 63 1.94 -5.55 -2.36
N GLY A 64 2.55 -4.42 -1.94
CA GLY A 64 3.94 -4.38 -1.47
C GLY A 64 4.90 -4.94 -2.52
N ALA A 65 5.79 -5.83 -2.09
CA ALA A 65 6.74 -6.52 -2.96
C ALA A 65 6.05 -7.34 -4.07
N ILE A 66 4.92 -7.99 -3.77
CA ILE A 66 4.17 -8.75 -4.78
C ILE A 66 3.61 -7.80 -5.85
N GLY A 67 3.11 -6.63 -5.43
CA GLY A 67 2.64 -5.59 -6.33
C GLY A 67 3.73 -5.11 -7.29
N PHE A 68 4.96 -4.97 -6.81
CA PHE A 68 6.11 -4.62 -7.66
C PHE A 68 6.36 -5.66 -8.77
N PHE A 69 6.36 -6.95 -8.44
CA PHE A 69 6.50 -8.01 -9.45
C PHE A 69 5.34 -8.00 -10.44
N ILE A 70 4.11 -7.74 -9.99
CA ILE A 70 2.94 -7.62 -10.87
C ILE A 70 3.15 -6.49 -11.88
N VAL A 71 3.60 -5.32 -11.45
CA VAL A 71 3.85 -4.18 -12.37
C VAL A 71 4.90 -4.55 -13.42
N ILE A 72 5.98 -5.21 -13.01
CA ILE A 72 7.02 -5.68 -13.95
C ILE A 72 6.43 -6.65 -14.98
N ILE A 73 5.68 -7.66 -14.52
CA ILE A 73 5.07 -8.66 -15.41
C ILE A 73 4.10 -7.98 -16.39
N LEU A 74 3.27 -7.06 -15.91
CA LEU A 74 2.31 -6.34 -16.76
C LEU A 74 3.02 -5.46 -17.81
N HIS A 75 4.16 -4.86 -17.46
CA HIS A 75 4.99 -4.10 -18.40
C HIS A 75 5.53 -5.02 -19.50
N PHE A 76 6.07 -6.19 -19.15
CA PHE A 76 6.56 -7.17 -20.13
C PHE A 76 5.44 -7.74 -21.03
N LEU A 77 4.21 -7.82 -20.53
CA LEU A 77 3.04 -8.21 -21.32
C LEU A 77 2.53 -7.09 -22.24
N GLN A 78 3.11 -5.89 -22.19
CA GLN A 78 2.61 -4.68 -22.86
C GLN A 78 1.15 -4.31 -22.48
N ILE A 79 0.69 -4.80 -21.33
CA ILE A 79 -0.67 -4.55 -20.80
C ILE A 79 -0.64 -3.36 -19.84
N ALA A 80 0.48 -3.13 -19.15
CA ALA A 80 0.67 -1.93 -18.35
C ALA A 80 1.37 -0.83 -19.14
N PHE A 81 0.84 0.37 -18.90
CA PHE A 81 1.45 1.68 -19.08
C PHE A 81 2.96 1.65 -18.91
#